data_AF-A0A7C6PW85-F1
#
_entry.id   AF-A0A7C6PW85-F1
#
_cell.length_a   1.000
_cell.length_b   1.000
_cell.length_c   1.000
_cell.angle_alpha   90.00
_cell.angle_beta   90.00
_cell.angle_gamma   90.00
#
_symmetry.space_group_name_H-M   'P 1'
#
loop_
_entity.id
_entity.type
_entity.pdbx_description
1 polymer ?
#
loop_
_entity_poly.entity_id
_entity_poly.type
_entity_poly.pdbx_seq_one_letter_code
_entity_poly.pdbx_strand_id
1 'polypeptide(L)'
;MARQVSLLNQALKQYWKNTTNYPKYAYFMWRNKLANSNRDFSEFTEQDIIEKYCKGSMKKYGNLKQWENTEEYAELMNLLLLERSNKDFVEIYNVVSEKAKQGDDKAIKTFLVLQNELKKSAKTKKSNKQEQQEEIEEDDLVLE
;
A
#
# COMPACT_ATOMS: atom_id res chain seq x y z
N MET A 1 9.04 -14.86 -12.92
CA MET A 1 7.81 -14.04 -12.71
C MET A 1 8.18 -12.85 -11.83
N ALA A 2 8.21 -11.64 -12.38
CA ALA A 2 8.38 -10.45 -11.56
C ALA A 2 7.21 -10.35 -10.57
N ARG A 3 7.49 -10.28 -9.26
CA ARG A 3 6.44 -10.02 -8.27
C ARG A 3 5.88 -8.64 -8.59
N GLN A 4 4.58 -8.52 -8.79
CA GLN A 4 3.93 -7.22 -8.87
C GLN A 4 4.17 -6.51 -7.54
N VAL A 5 5.09 -5.54 -7.53
CA VAL A 5 5.40 -4.73 -6.35
C VAL A 5 4.20 -3.82 -6.13
N SER A 6 3.65 -3.81 -4.92
CA SER A 6 2.48 -2.99 -4.60
C SER A 6 2.80 -1.50 -4.82
N LEU A 7 1.82 -0.70 -5.25
CA LEU A 7 2.02 0.72 -5.53
C LEU A 7 2.49 1.47 -4.28
N LEU A 8 1.99 1.08 -3.10
CA LEU A 8 2.49 1.61 -1.83
C LEU A 8 3.98 1.33 -1.65
N ASN A 9 4.42 0.10 -1.90
CA ASN A 9 5.84 -0.25 -1.80
C ASN A 9 6.69 0.53 -2.81
N GLN A 10 6.18 0.80 -4.02
CA GLN A 10 6.87 1.65 -4.99
C GLN A 10 7.00 3.09 -4.48
N ALA A 11 5.91 3.70 -3.99
CA ALA A 11 5.92 5.04 -3.44
C ALA A 11 6.80 5.16 -2.19
N LEU A 12 6.89 4.11 -1.37
CA LEU A 12 7.76 4.07 -0.21
C LEU A 12 9.25 3.95 -0.57
N LYS A 13 9.60 3.56 -1.81
CA LYS A 13 11.00 3.38 -2.23
C LYS A 13 11.85 4.65 -2.15
N GLN A 14 11.24 5.82 -2.26
CA GLN A 14 11.98 7.09 -2.15
C GLN A 14 12.48 7.37 -0.73
N TYR A 15 11.80 6.82 0.29
CA TYR A 15 12.14 7.07 1.69
C TYR A 15 13.19 6.10 2.23
N TRP A 16 13.08 4.81 1.91
CA TRP A 16 14.01 3.81 2.47
C TRP A 16 15.39 3.78 1.80
N LYS A 17 15.53 4.26 0.54
CA LYS A 17 16.82 4.35 -0.15
C LYS A 17 17.67 5.53 0.36
N ASN A 18 17.03 6.56 0.92
CA ASN A 18 17.70 7.75 1.43
C ASN A 18 17.77 7.69 2.97
N THR A 19 18.98 7.58 3.52
CA THR A 19 19.21 7.48 4.98
C THR A 19 18.67 8.67 5.77
N THR A 20 18.55 9.84 5.15
CA THR A 20 17.95 11.04 5.77
C THR A 20 16.44 10.93 5.90
N ASN A 21 15.78 10.30 4.92
CA ASN A 21 14.32 10.15 4.88
C ASN A 21 13.84 8.80 5.45
N TYR A 22 14.75 7.88 5.75
CA TYR A 22 14.44 6.61 6.38
C TYR A 22 13.57 6.72 7.66
N PRO A 23 13.71 7.74 8.53
CA PRO A 23 12.80 7.92 9.66
C PRO A 23 11.32 8.07 9.25
N LYS A 24 11.02 8.73 8.12
CA LYS A 24 9.64 8.80 7.57
C LYS A 24 9.15 7.42 7.17
N TYR A 25 9.99 6.62 6.51
CA TYR A 25 9.65 5.23 6.16
C TYR A 25 9.31 4.39 7.40
N ALA A 26 10.23 4.34 8.37
CA ALA A 26 10.05 3.55 9.58
C ALA A 26 8.83 4.01 10.40
N TYR A 27 8.62 5.33 10.47
CA TYR A 27 7.45 5.93 11.12
C TYR A 27 6.15 5.52 10.43
N PHE A 28 6.07 5.66 9.10
CA PHE A 28 4.88 5.28 8.34
C PHE A 28 4.54 3.79 8.53
N MET A 29 5.54 2.91 8.46
CA MET A 29 5.38 1.47 8.65
C MET A 29 4.86 1.15 10.07
N TRP A 30 5.47 1.72 11.10
CA TRP A 30 5.07 1.53 12.50
C TRP A 30 3.67 2.08 12.79
N ARG A 31 3.40 3.32 12.36
CA ARG A 31 2.15 4.04 12.60
C ARG A 31 0.95 3.29 12.03
N ASN A 32 1.16 2.61 10.91
CA ASN A 32 0.16 1.84 10.18
C ASN A 32 0.21 0.33 10.43
N LYS A 33 1.05 -0.14 11.37
CA LYS A 33 1.18 -1.54 11.78
C LYS A 33 1.51 -2.45 10.59
N LEU A 34 2.50 -2.05 9.81
CA LEU A 34 2.96 -2.76 8.63
C LEU A 34 4.26 -3.52 8.92
N ALA A 35 4.46 -4.60 8.18
CA ALA A 35 5.69 -5.38 8.17
C ALA A 35 6.29 -5.39 6.75
N ASN A 36 7.60 -5.59 6.67
CA ASN A 36 8.28 -5.95 5.43
C ASN A 36 8.96 -7.32 5.59
N SER A 37 9.67 -7.78 4.55
CA SER A 37 10.32 -9.10 4.55
C SER A 37 11.34 -9.31 5.67
N ASN A 38 11.90 -8.22 6.20
CA ASN A 38 13.02 -8.25 7.12
C ASN A 38 12.60 -7.90 8.56
N ARG A 39 11.44 -7.25 8.74
CA ARG A 39 11.04 -6.65 10.01
C ARG A 39 9.54 -6.39 10.08
N ASP A 40 8.95 -6.76 11.21
CA ASP A 40 7.64 -6.26 11.62
C ASP A 40 7.82 -4.94 12.40
N PHE A 41 7.24 -3.84 11.89
CA PHE A 41 7.30 -2.55 12.59
C PHE A 41 6.18 -2.39 13.60
N SER A 42 5.16 -3.26 13.59
CA SER A 42 4.03 -3.18 14.51
C SER A 42 4.45 -3.46 15.97
N GLU A 43 5.53 -4.22 16.15
CA GLU A 43 6.12 -4.61 17.43
C GLU A 43 6.82 -3.45 18.17
N PHE A 44 7.14 -2.34 17.49
CA PHE A 44 7.80 -1.22 18.15
C PHE A 44 6.85 -0.41 19.03
N THR A 45 7.39 0.07 20.14
CA THR A 45 6.78 1.14 20.94
C THR A 45 7.06 2.51 20.33
N GLU A 46 6.35 3.55 20.80
CA GLU A 46 6.68 4.94 20.42
C GLU A 46 8.11 5.31 20.82
N GLN A 47 8.56 4.85 22.00
CA GLN A 47 9.91 5.09 22.49
C GLN A 47 10.97 4.44 21.60
N ASP A 48 10.72 3.22 21.10
CA ASP A 48 11.60 2.58 20.12
C ASP A 48 11.78 3.43 18.86
N ILE A 49 10.70 4.07 18.38
CA ILE A 49 10.76 4.93 17.20
C ILE A 49 11.59 6.18 17.46
N ILE A 50 11.41 6.78 18.62
CA ILE A 50 12.16 7.98 19.04
C ILE A 50 13.66 7.64 19.17
N GLU A 51 13.99 6.55 19.85
CA GLU A 51 15.38 6.16 20.10
C GLU A 51 16.07 5.70 18.81
N LYS A 52 15.48 4.74 18.09
CA LYS A 52 16.13 4.09 16.94
C LYS A 52 16.14 4.96 15.69
N TYR A 53 15.05 5.69 15.41
CA TYR A 53 14.88 6.42 14.15
C TYR A 53 14.95 7.93 14.30
N CYS A 54 14.67 8.48 15.49
CA CYS A 54 14.82 9.91 15.77
C CYS A 54 16.11 10.24 16.54
N LYS A 55 16.94 9.24 16.87
CA LYS A 55 18.17 9.40 17.68
C LYS A 55 17.89 10.07 19.03
N GLY A 56 16.78 9.72 19.67
CA GLY A 56 16.33 10.31 20.94
C GLY A 56 15.76 11.73 20.83
N SER A 57 15.66 12.31 19.62
CA SER A 57 15.22 13.70 19.46
C SER A 57 13.69 13.82 19.39
N MET A 58 13.10 14.39 20.42
CA MET A 58 11.67 14.74 20.44
C MET A 58 11.28 15.74 19.36
N LYS A 59 12.18 16.65 18.97
CA LYS A 59 11.94 17.58 17.86
C LYS A 59 11.77 16.84 16.53
N LYS A 60 12.66 15.89 16.23
CA LYS A 60 12.56 15.06 15.01
C LYS A 60 11.29 14.23 15.01
N TYR A 61 10.93 13.67 16.17
CA TYR A 61 9.69 12.92 16.30
C TYR A 61 8.45 13.82 16.12
N GLY A 62 8.46 15.03 16.67
CA GLY A 62 7.43 16.04 16.42
C GLY A 62 7.27 16.38 14.94
N ASN A 63 8.38 16.49 14.20
CA ASN A 63 8.32 16.71 12.75
C ASN A 63 7.69 15.51 12.00
N LEU A 64 7.90 14.27 12.46
CA LEU A 64 7.23 13.09 11.88
C LEU A 64 5.72 13.10 12.16
N LYS A 65 5.29 13.52 13.35
CA LYS A 65 3.87 13.74 13.64
C LYS A 65 3.27 14.85 12.77
N GLN A 66 3.99 15.96 12.57
CA GLN A 66 3.53 17.03 11.69
C GLN A 66 3.43 16.59 10.23
N TRP A 67 4.34 15.72 9.80
CA TRP A 67 4.34 15.14 8.46
C TRP A 67 3.04 14.36 8.17
N GLU A 68 2.33 13.82 9.16
CA GLU A 68 1.01 13.19 8.95
C GLU A 68 -0.03 14.13 8.30
N ASN A 69 0.17 15.45 8.40
CA ASN A 69 -0.75 16.45 7.86
C ASN A 69 -0.35 16.95 6.45
N THR A 70 0.67 16.37 5.82
CA THR A 70 1.09 16.78 4.47
C THR A 70 0.38 15.97 3.39
N GLU A 71 0.33 16.54 2.18
CA GLU A 71 -0.18 15.85 0.99
C GLU A 71 0.63 14.58 0.69
N GLU A 72 1.95 14.66 0.84
CA GLU A 72 2.88 13.53 0.73
C GLU A 72 2.48 12.33 1.62
N TYR A 73 2.05 12.56 2.86
CA TYR A 73 1.57 11.49 3.74
C TYR A 73 0.18 11.00 3.33
N ALA A 74 -0.71 11.92 2.93
CA ALA A 74 -2.05 11.58 2.48
C ALA A 74 -2.03 10.68 1.23
N GLU A 75 -1.12 10.92 0.29
CA GLU A 75 -0.91 10.06 -0.88
C GLU A 75 -0.53 8.63 -0.49
N LEU A 76 0.42 8.46 0.44
CA LEU A 76 0.79 7.14 0.96
C LEU A 76 -0.38 6.46 1.67
N MET A 77 -1.17 7.20 2.42
CA MET A 77 -2.37 6.67 3.09
C MET A 77 -3.42 6.22 2.07
N ASN A 78 -3.64 6.98 0.99
CA ASN A 78 -4.58 6.61 -0.07
C ASN A 78 -4.17 5.30 -0.73
N LEU A 79 -2.87 5.11 -1.00
CA LEU A 79 -2.36 3.84 -1.54
C LEU A 79 -2.56 2.68 -0.55
N LEU A 80 -2.29 2.91 0.75
CA LEU A 80 -2.51 1.90 1.79
C LEU A 80 -3.99 1.53 1.92
N LEU A 81 -4.88 2.51 1.91
CA LEU A 81 -6.32 2.30 1.98
C LEU A 81 -6.84 1.56 0.76
N LEU A 82 -6.30 1.85 -0.43
CA LEU A 82 -6.62 1.11 -1.65
C LEU A 82 -6.20 -0.36 -1.56
N GLU A 83 -5.02 -0.64 -0.98
CA GLU A 83 -4.57 -2.02 -0.76
C GLU A 83 -5.44 -2.76 0.25
N ARG A 84 -5.84 -2.08 1.34
CA ARG A 84 -6.76 -2.63 2.35
C ARG A 84 -8.14 -2.87 1.76
N SER A 85 -8.68 -1.91 1.01
CA SER A 85 -10.00 -2.04 0.39
C SER A 85 -10.07 -3.21 -0.58
N ASN A 86 -8.96 -3.57 -1.24
CA ASN A 86 -8.92 -4.76 -2.08
C ASN A 86 -9.09 -6.07 -1.28
N LYS A 87 -8.59 -6.12 -0.04
CA LYS A 87 -8.83 -7.26 0.86
C LYS A 87 -10.28 -7.24 1.36
N ASP A 88 -10.74 -6.08 1.83
CA ASP A 88 -12.11 -5.90 2.30
C ASP A 88 -13.13 -6.24 1.21
N PHE A 89 -12.81 -5.92 -0.05
CA PHE A 89 -13.65 -6.25 -1.21
C PHE A 89 -13.87 -7.76 -1.35
N VAL A 90 -12.85 -8.58 -1.09
CA VAL A 90 -12.99 -10.05 -1.13
C VAL A 90 -13.92 -10.52 -0.01
N GLU A 91 -13.78 -9.97 1.19
CA GLU A 91 -14.64 -10.30 2.33
C GLU A 91 -16.09 -9.90 2.07
N ILE A 92 -16.32 -8.68 1.62
CA ILE A 92 -17.65 -8.17 1.25
C ILE A 92 -18.26 -9.03 0.14
N TYR A 93 -17.48 -9.36 -0.89
CA TYR A 93 -17.93 -10.21 -1.99
C TYR A 93 -18.41 -11.57 -1.48
N ASN A 94 -17.66 -12.20 -0.58
CA ASN A 94 -18.02 -13.49 0.00
C ASN A 94 -19.32 -13.39 0.80
N VAL A 95 -19.46 -12.39 1.67
CA VAL A 95 -20.68 -12.17 2.46
C VAL A 95 -21.89 -11.92 1.56
N VAL A 96 -21.75 -11.10 0.52
CA VAL A 96 -22.82 -10.81 -0.43
C VAL A 96 -23.18 -12.05 -1.25
N SER A 97 -22.20 -12.85 -1.67
CA SER A 97 -22.43 -14.09 -2.41
C SER A 97 -23.23 -15.10 -1.60
N GLU A 98 -22.89 -15.30 -0.32
CA GLU A 98 -23.63 -16.23 0.55
C GLU A 98 -25.08 -15.79 0.76
N LYS A 99 -25.31 -14.50 1.02
CA LYS A 99 -26.68 -13.95 1.13
C LYS A 99 -27.47 -14.09 -0.18
N ALA A 100 -26.83 -13.85 -1.32
CA ALA A 100 -27.46 -13.98 -2.63
C ALA A 100 -27.86 -15.44 -2.92
N LYS A 101 -27.03 -16.43 -2.57
CA LYS A 101 -27.35 -17.87 -2.70
C LYS A 101 -28.53 -18.28 -1.81
N GLN A 102 -28.75 -17.60 -0.69
CA GLN A 102 -29.89 -17.82 0.20
C GLN A 102 -31.18 -17.16 -0.31
N GLY A 103 -31.15 -16.44 -1.44
CA GLY A 103 -32.32 -15.81 -2.04
C GLY A 103 -32.59 -14.38 -1.55
N ASP A 104 -31.63 -13.71 -0.90
CA ASP A 104 -31.78 -12.28 -0.56
C ASP A 104 -31.71 -11.41 -1.82
N ASP A 105 -32.85 -10.86 -2.24
CA ASP A 105 -32.99 -10.03 -3.45
C ASP A 105 -32.05 -8.81 -3.49
N LYS A 106 -31.75 -8.19 -2.35
CA LYS A 106 -30.83 -7.06 -2.29
C LYS A 106 -29.41 -7.54 -2.53
N ALA A 107 -29.01 -8.63 -1.88
CA ALA A 107 -27.70 -9.24 -2.06
C ALA A 107 -27.49 -9.74 -3.49
N ILE A 108 -28.50 -10.32 -4.15
CA ILE A 108 -28.44 -10.73 -5.56
C ILE A 108 -28.12 -9.53 -6.46
N LYS A 109 -28.83 -8.41 -6.29
CA LYS A 109 -28.56 -7.18 -7.06
C LYS A 109 -27.15 -6.65 -6.81
N THR A 110 -26.73 -6.59 -5.54
CA THR A 110 -25.37 -6.16 -5.19
C THR A 110 -24.31 -7.10 -5.76
N PHE A 111 -24.53 -8.41 -5.73
CA PHE A 111 -23.63 -9.40 -6.30
C PHE A 111 -23.39 -9.19 -7.80
N LEU A 112 -24.45 -8.91 -8.56
CA LEU A 112 -24.34 -8.62 -10.00
C LEU A 112 -23.54 -7.34 -10.27
N VAL A 113 -23.69 -6.30 -9.44
CA VAL A 113 -22.89 -5.07 -9.52
C VAL A 113 -21.41 -5.39 -9.24
N LEU A 114 -21.10 -6.09 -8.16
CA LEU A 114 -19.74 -6.49 -7.82
C LEU A 114 -19.09 -7.33 -8.93
N GLN A 115 -19.85 -8.26 -9.51
CA GLN A 115 -19.37 -9.07 -10.65
C GLN A 115 -19.02 -8.20 -11.86
N ASN A 116 -19.82 -7.16 -12.14
CA ASN A 116 -19.56 -6.25 -13.25
C ASN A 116 -18.32 -5.38 -13.03
N GLU A 117 -18.12 -4.86 -11.81
CA GLU A 117 -16.91 -4.11 -11.47
C GLU A 117 -15.65 -4.98 -11.55
N LEU A 118 -15.71 -6.24 -11.12
CA LEU A 118 -14.63 -7.21 -11.32
C LEU A 118 -14.29 -7.41 -12.81
N LYS A 119 -15.31 -7.57 -13.66
CA LYS A 119 -15.11 -7.72 -15.13
C LYS A 119 -14.47 -6.47 -15.73
N LYS A 120 -14.84 -5.27 -15.28
CA LYS A 120 -14.22 -4.01 -15.74
C LYS A 120 -12.75 -3.94 -15.33
N SER A 121 -12.45 -4.19 -14.05
CA SER A 121 -11.07 -4.14 -13.54
C SER A 121 -10.14 -5.15 -14.22
N ALA A 122 -10.64 -6.34 -14.55
CA ALA A 122 -9.88 -7.36 -15.26
C ALA A 122 -9.57 -6.98 -16.72
N LYS A 123 -10.45 -6.21 -17.38
CA LYS A 123 -10.23 -5.71 -18.74
C LYS A 123 -9.15 -4.62 -18.76
N THR A 124 -9.20 -3.66 -17.84
CA THR A 124 -8.20 -2.59 -17.74
C THR A 124 -6.79 -3.14 -17.51
N LYS A 125 -6.63 -4.20 -16.71
CA LYS A 125 -5.34 -4.86 -16.49
C LYS A 125 -4.74 -5.51 -17.75
N LYS A 126 -5.55 -5.91 -18.73
CA LYS A 126 -5.04 -6.47 -20.00
C LYS A 126 -4.49 -5.37 -20.91
N SER A 127 -5.12 -4.20 -20.92
CA SER A 127 -4.69 -3.04 -21.69
C SER A 127 -3.36 -2.47 -21.18
N ASN A 128 -3.22 -2.23 -19.87
CA ASN A 128 -2.00 -1.63 -19.30
C ASN A 128 -0.76 -2.55 -19.40
N LYS A 129 -0.94 -3.85 -19.64
CA LYS A 129 0.16 -4.80 -19.80
C LYS A 129 0.86 -4.68 -21.17
N GLN A 130 0.19 -4.07 -22.16
CA GLN A 130 0.78 -3.77 -23.46
C GLN A 130 1.66 -2.52 -23.41
N GLU A 131 1.34 -1.54 -22.57
CA GLU A 131 2.12 -0.29 -22.45
C GLU A 131 3.39 -0.46 -21.56
N GLN A 132 3.38 -1.33 -20.55
CA GLN A 132 4.54 -1.55 -19.66
C GLN A 132 5.69 -2.38 -20.26
N GLN A 133 5.55 -2.94 -21.47
CA GLN A 133 6.63 -3.70 -22.09
C GLN A 133 7.67 -2.82 -22.81
N GLU A 134 7.39 -1.53 -23.04
CA GLU A 134 8.28 -0.64 -23.80
C GLU A 134 9.26 0.17 -22.91
N GLU A 135 9.12 0.17 -21.58
CA GLU A 135 9.90 1.06 -20.69
C GLU A 135 11.04 0.40 -19.88
N ILE A 136 11.35 -0.89 -20.11
CA ILE A 136 12.30 -1.66 -19.26
C ILE A 136 13.71 -1.84 -19.88
N GLU A 137 13.97 -1.38 -21.11
CA GLU A 137 15.22 -1.71 -21.84
C GLU A 137 16.39 -0.70 -21.75
N GLU A 138 16.34 0.39 -20.96
CA GLU A 138 17.35 1.46 -21.08
C GLU A 138 18.35 1.67 -19.92
N ASP A 139 18.43 0.85 -18.87
CA ASP A 139 19.33 1.17 -17.74
C ASP A 139 20.16 0.00 -17.19
N ASP A 140 20.78 -0.79 -18.09
CA ASP A 140 21.80 -1.78 -17.70
C ASP A 140 23.10 -1.64 -18.52
N LEU A 141 23.72 -0.46 -18.46
CA LEU A 141 25.09 -0.25 -18.94
C LEU A 141 25.92 0.55 -17.92
N VAL A 142 26.45 -0.15 -16.92
CA VAL A 142 27.58 0.34 -16.12
C VAL A 142 28.87 -0.06 -16.85
N LEU A 143 29.60 0.93 -17.39
CA LEU A 143 30.98 0.75 -17.86
C LEU A 143 31.96 1.01 -16.70
N GLU A 144 33.00 0.17 -16.67
CA GLU A 144 34.14 0.17 -15.73
C GLU A 144 34.84 1.54 -15.59
#